data_AF-A0A8S9ZUY1-F1
#
_entry.id   AF-A0A8S9ZUY1-F1
#
_cell.length_a   1.000
_cell.length_b   1.000
_cell.length_c   1.000
_cell.angle_alpha   90.00
_cell.angle_beta   90.00
_cell.angle_gamma   90.00
#
_symmetry.space_group_name_H-M   'P 1'
#
loop_
_entity.id
_entity.type
_entity.pdbx_description
1 polymer ?
#
loop_
_entity_poly.entity_id
_entity_poly.type
_entity_poly.pdbx_seq_one_letter_code
_entity_poly.pdbx_strand_id
1 'polypeptide(L)'
;MSNPRIKAIDSLATVCKEVIQNELKTQFAFDYFDNVQELTKSHYKDRKRREGTVTDRSFKKFFSKKALTQSIFFNQAKELKEKKLLYWNHLDETKMQLLDRGLGPRNIIEEQIEWTKKGKMWPYPIDNEFLLGEEENVSFVDHVFLESELAKHKLPRSEAIEHYMELVLTGLSKNPYMSVEKKHEHIRWFADYLKKCCRRKI
;
A
#
# COMPACT_ATOMS: atom_id res chain seq x y z
N MET A 1 -55.22 18.09 8.57
CA MET A 1 -54.60 16.79 8.24
C MET A 1 -54.90 16.50 6.78
N SER A 2 -53.89 16.44 5.89
CA SER A 2 -54.14 16.29 4.44
C SER A 2 -54.68 14.89 4.09
N ASN A 3 -55.70 14.88 3.23
CA ASN A 3 -56.52 13.71 2.88
C ASN A 3 -55.63 12.59 2.30
N PRO A 4 -55.65 11.35 2.86
CA PRO A 4 -54.73 10.27 2.48
C PRO A 4 -54.79 9.89 0.99
N ARG A 5 -55.94 10.09 0.33
CA ARG A 5 -56.07 9.87 -1.12
C ARG A 5 -55.24 10.84 -1.96
N ILE A 6 -55.14 12.10 -1.55
CA ILE A 6 -54.36 13.12 -2.26
C ILE A 6 -52.87 12.80 -2.16
N LYS A 7 -52.40 12.39 -0.96
CA LYS A 7 -51.01 11.95 -0.76
C LYS A 7 -50.63 10.74 -1.62
N ALA A 8 -51.55 9.79 -1.82
CA ALA A 8 -51.30 8.61 -2.65
C ALA A 8 -51.22 8.95 -4.15
N ILE A 9 -52.06 9.89 -4.61
CA ILE A 9 -52.02 10.39 -5.98
C ILE A 9 -50.71 11.16 -6.23
N ASP A 10 -50.31 12.02 -5.29
CA ASP A 10 -49.04 12.74 -5.38
C ASP A 10 -47.86 11.77 -5.42
N SER A 11 -47.85 10.72 -4.58
CA SER A 11 -46.77 9.71 -4.60
C SER A 11 -46.70 8.92 -5.91
N LEU A 12 -47.85 8.57 -6.51
CA LEU A 12 -47.89 7.88 -7.80
C LEU A 12 -47.40 8.80 -8.92
N ALA A 13 -47.76 10.10 -8.88
CA ALA A 13 -47.28 11.07 -9.85
C ALA A 13 -45.76 11.27 -9.78
N THR A 14 -45.15 11.22 -8.58
CA THR A 14 -43.69 11.28 -8.43
C THR A 14 -43.02 10.05 -9.03
N VAL A 15 -43.54 8.85 -8.74
CA VAL A 15 -43.01 7.59 -9.28
C VAL A 15 -43.10 7.56 -10.80
N CYS A 16 -44.24 7.98 -11.39
CA CYS A 16 -44.38 8.06 -12.84
C CYS A 16 -43.39 9.05 -13.47
N LYS A 17 -43.12 10.20 -12.84
CA LYS A 17 -42.12 11.15 -13.33
C LYS A 17 -40.72 10.57 -13.30
N GLU A 18 -40.36 9.81 -12.26
CA GLU A 18 -39.06 9.15 -12.14
C GLU A 18 -38.87 8.06 -13.20
N VAL A 19 -39.90 7.25 -13.45
CA VAL A 19 -39.89 6.23 -14.52
C VAL A 19 -39.69 6.89 -15.89
N ILE A 20 -40.44 7.95 -16.20
CA ILE A 20 -40.31 8.68 -17.47
C ILE A 20 -38.92 9.32 -17.60
N GLN A 21 -38.37 9.89 -16.52
CA GLN A 21 -37.01 10.44 -16.54
C GLN A 21 -35.95 9.36 -16.77
N ASN A 22 -36.14 8.16 -16.23
CA ASN A 22 -35.23 7.05 -16.45
C ASN A 22 -35.32 6.53 -17.89
N GLU A 23 -36.52 6.41 -18.45
CA GLU A 23 -36.72 6.05 -19.86
C GLU A 23 -36.07 7.06 -20.81
N LEU A 24 -36.27 8.37 -20.56
CA LEU A 24 -35.64 9.44 -21.35
C LEU A 24 -34.10 9.41 -21.24
N LYS A 25 -33.55 9.14 -20.05
CA LYS A 25 -32.10 8.97 -19.87
C LYS A 25 -31.57 7.75 -20.63
N THR A 26 -32.32 6.65 -20.64
CA THR A 26 -31.92 5.45 -21.40
C THR A 26 -31.97 5.70 -22.90
N GLN A 27 -33.03 6.33 -23.42
CA GLN A 27 -33.14 6.70 -24.84
C GLN A 27 -32.01 7.65 -25.25
N PHE A 28 -31.74 8.68 -24.46
CA PHE A 28 -30.62 9.60 -24.72
C PHE A 28 -29.27 8.88 -24.73
N ALA A 29 -29.07 7.89 -23.83
CA ALA A 29 -27.84 7.10 -23.80
C ALA A 29 -27.68 6.21 -25.05
N PHE A 30 -28.78 5.61 -25.53
CA PHE A 30 -28.78 4.82 -26.78
C PHE A 30 -28.53 5.72 -28.01
N ASP A 31 -29.23 6.85 -28.12
CA ASP A 31 -29.05 7.82 -29.21
C ASP A 31 -27.62 8.39 -29.24
N TYR A 32 -27.03 8.63 -28.06
CA TYR A 32 -25.65 9.06 -27.94
C TYR A 32 -24.68 7.97 -28.41
N PHE A 33 -24.92 6.71 -28.03
CA PHE A 33 -24.09 5.58 -28.45
C PHE A 33 -24.12 5.37 -29.97
N ASP A 34 -25.31 5.46 -30.59
CA ASP A 34 -25.48 5.31 -32.03
C ASP A 34 -24.81 6.46 -32.80
N ASN A 35 -24.95 7.70 -32.32
CA ASN A 35 -24.23 8.85 -32.90
C ASN A 35 -22.69 8.68 -32.81
N VAL A 36 -22.16 8.19 -31.70
CA VAL A 36 -20.72 7.92 -31.54
C VAL A 36 -20.27 6.78 -32.47
N GLN A 37 -21.09 5.74 -32.64
CA GLN A 37 -20.85 4.66 -33.60
C GLN A 37 -20.82 5.17 -35.05
N GLU A 38 -21.72 6.08 -35.42
CA GLU A 38 -21.74 6.68 -36.75
C GLU A 38 -20.54 7.60 -36.99
N LEU A 39 -20.21 8.46 -36.03
CA LEU A 39 -19.03 9.34 -36.09
C LEU A 39 -17.73 8.54 -36.19
N THR A 40 -17.62 7.42 -35.47
CA THR A 40 -16.44 6.55 -35.59
C THR A 40 -16.39 5.87 -36.95
N LYS A 41 -17.50 5.32 -37.45
CA LYS A 41 -17.56 4.70 -38.79
C LYS A 41 -17.22 5.68 -39.92
N SER A 42 -17.68 6.93 -39.85
CA SER A 42 -17.31 7.96 -40.82
C SER A 42 -15.83 8.33 -40.73
N HIS A 43 -15.29 8.47 -39.51
CA HIS A 43 -13.88 8.79 -39.33
C HIS A 43 -12.93 7.70 -39.85
N TYR A 44 -13.35 6.43 -39.83
CA TYR A 44 -12.59 5.32 -40.42
C TYR A 44 -12.78 5.15 -41.93
N LYS A 45 -13.92 5.55 -42.52
CA LYS A 45 -14.19 5.46 -43.97
C LYS A 45 -13.30 6.39 -44.81
N ASP A 46 -13.07 7.62 -44.33
CA ASP A 46 -12.35 8.66 -45.10
C ASP A 46 -10.84 8.72 -44.84
N ARG A 47 -10.31 7.83 -43.99
CA ARG A 47 -8.87 7.58 -43.99
C ARG A 47 -8.52 6.88 -45.29
N LYS A 48 -8.15 7.66 -46.31
CA LYS A 48 -7.22 7.17 -47.33
C LYS A 48 -6.06 6.54 -46.57
N ARG A 49 -5.92 5.22 -46.66
CA ARG A 49 -4.69 4.53 -46.25
C ARG A 49 -3.58 5.34 -46.91
N ARG A 50 -2.72 6.00 -46.14
CA ARG A 50 -1.59 6.73 -46.74
C ARG A 50 -0.86 5.67 -47.56
N GLU A 51 -0.97 5.74 -48.87
CA GLU A 51 -0.15 4.93 -49.74
C GLU A 51 1.27 5.29 -49.35
N GLY A 52 2.07 4.29 -48.96
CA GLY A 52 3.43 4.54 -48.52
C GLY A 52 4.12 5.36 -49.59
N THR A 53 4.64 6.53 -49.23
CA THR A 53 5.45 7.30 -50.17
C THR A 53 6.56 6.39 -50.67
N VAL A 54 6.72 6.30 -51.99
CA VAL A 54 7.87 5.60 -52.58
C VAL A 54 9.09 6.28 -52.01
N THR A 55 9.87 5.56 -51.18
CA THR A 55 11.08 6.11 -50.58
C THR A 55 11.98 6.59 -51.71
N ASP A 56 12.35 7.86 -51.68
CA ASP A 56 13.23 8.44 -52.68
C ASP A 56 14.56 7.64 -52.65
N ARG A 57 14.92 6.99 -53.77
CA ARG A 57 16.07 6.05 -53.84
C ARG A 57 17.41 6.74 -53.58
N SER A 58 17.40 8.07 -53.49
CA SER A 58 18.51 8.98 -53.20
C SER A 58 18.85 9.09 -51.70
N PHE A 59 17.98 8.64 -50.78
CA PHE A 59 18.30 8.70 -49.35
C PHE A 59 19.37 7.67 -48.98
N LYS A 60 20.62 8.11 -48.95
CA LYS A 60 21.74 7.33 -48.45
C LYS A 60 21.43 6.95 -47.01
N LYS A 61 21.20 5.66 -46.72
CA LYS A 61 21.03 5.17 -45.35
C LYS A 61 22.25 5.62 -44.54
N PHE A 62 22.04 6.54 -43.60
CA PHE A 62 23.08 7.07 -42.71
C PHE A 62 23.85 5.94 -42.02
N PHE A 63 23.15 4.87 -41.66
CA PHE A 63 23.74 3.63 -41.19
C PHE A 63 23.89 2.63 -42.35
N SER A 64 24.98 2.75 -43.11
CA SER A 64 25.41 1.71 -44.04
C SER A 64 26.25 0.68 -43.29
N LYS A 65 25.93 -0.61 -43.45
CA LYS A 65 26.57 -1.75 -42.77
C LYS A 65 28.10 -1.75 -42.80
N LYS A 66 28.70 -1.05 -43.77
CA LYS A 66 30.16 -0.96 -43.98
C LYS A 66 30.91 -0.22 -42.85
N ALA A 67 30.27 0.64 -42.07
CA ALA A 67 30.93 1.40 -41.01
C ALA A 67 31.07 0.60 -39.69
N LEU A 68 30.24 -0.42 -39.47
CA LEU A 68 30.14 -1.13 -38.19
C LEU A 68 31.07 -2.34 -38.06
N THR A 69 31.61 -2.86 -39.16
CA THR A 69 32.43 -4.08 -39.14
C THR A 69 33.94 -3.81 -38.96
N GLN A 70 34.36 -2.56 -38.82
CA GLN A 70 35.77 -2.18 -38.64
C GLN A 70 36.11 -1.70 -37.22
N SER A 71 35.13 -1.50 -36.34
CA SER A 71 35.40 -1.14 -34.96
C SER A 71 35.64 -2.41 -34.13
N ILE A 72 36.92 -2.65 -33.83
CA ILE A 72 37.45 -3.71 -32.95
C ILE A 72 36.68 -3.80 -31.61
N PHE A 73 36.00 -2.73 -31.21
CA PHE A 73 35.25 -2.57 -29.96
C PHE A 73 33.95 -3.39 -29.82
N PHE A 74 33.22 -3.72 -30.89
CA PHE A 74 31.88 -4.33 -30.74
C PHE A 74 31.88 -5.86 -30.57
N ASN A 75 32.98 -6.54 -30.88
CA ASN A 75 33.03 -8.00 -30.87
C ASN A 75 33.25 -8.62 -29.47
N GLN A 76 33.58 -7.81 -28.46
CA GLN A 76 33.89 -8.26 -27.09
C GLN A 76 32.89 -7.75 -26.03
N ALA A 77 31.73 -7.24 -26.44
CA ALA A 77 30.76 -6.61 -25.53
C ALA A 77 30.16 -7.57 -24.47
N LYS A 78 30.11 -8.88 -24.76
CA LYS A 78 29.47 -9.87 -23.87
C LYS A 78 30.24 -10.19 -22.59
N GLU A 79 31.53 -9.83 -22.51
CA GLU A 79 32.41 -10.18 -21.38
C GLU A 79 32.72 -9.00 -20.44
N LEU A 80 32.25 -7.79 -20.78
CA LEU A 80 32.46 -6.60 -19.97
C LEU A 80 31.46 -6.56 -18.81
N LYS A 81 31.85 -7.09 -17.64
CA LYS A 81 31.18 -6.76 -16.38
C LYS A 81 31.44 -5.28 -16.09
N GLU A 82 30.42 -4.43 -16.21
CA GLU A 82 30.53 -3.02 -15.85
C GLU A 82 30.89 -2.88 -14.36
N LYS A 83 32.17 -2.67 -14.05
CA LYS A 83 32.64 -2.34 -12.70
C LYS A 83 32.47 -0.85 -12.46
N LYS A 84 31.23 -0.44 -12.19
CA LYS A 84 30.92 0.92 -11.73
C LYS A 84 30.78 0.91 -10.22
N LEU A 85 31.21 1.99 -9.57
CA LEU A 85 30.94 2.17 -8.13
C LEU A 85 29.42 2.25 -7.93
N LEU A 86 28.92 1.66 -6.84
CA LEU A 86 27.49 1.63 -6.50
C LEU A 86 26.87 3.03 -6.51
N TYR A 87 27.62 4.04 -6.05
CA TYR A 87 27.16 5.43 -6.03
C TYR A 87 26.85 5.98 -7.43
N TRP A 88 27.73 5.74 -8.41
CA TRP A 88 27.53 6.21 -9.79
C TRP A 88 26.36 5.48 -10.46
N ASN A 89 26.18 4.19 -10.17
CA ASN A 89 25.01 3.44 -10.65
C ASN A 89 23.70 4.04 -10.11
N HIS A 90 23.66 4.34 -8.81
CA HIS A 90 22.50 5.00 -8.21
C HIS A 90 22.23 6.39 -8.84
N LEU A 91 23.28 7.18 -9.11
CA LEU A 91 23.12 8.46 -9.80
C LEU A 91 22.60 8.32 -11.24
N ASP A 92 23.08 7.33 -11.98
CA ASP A 92 22.60 7.05 -13.33
C ASP A 92 21.13 6.58 -13.30
N GLU A 93 20.77 5.68 -12.38
CA GLU A 93 19.40 5.21 -12.18
C GLU A 93 18.45 6.34 -11.80
N THR A 94 18.83 7.18 -10.84
CA THR A 94 18.02 8.35 -10.45
C THR A 94 17.87 9.35 -11.59
N LYS A 95 18.93 9.60 -12.37
CA LYS A 95 18.84 10.43 -13.58
C LYS A 95 17.90 9.82 -14.61
N MET A 96 17.97 8.52 -14.85
CA MET A 96 17.06 7.81 -15.76
C MET A 96 15.61 7.94 -15.29
N GLN A 97 15.34 7.77 -14.00
CA GLN A 97 14.01 7.93 -13.41
C GLN A 97 13.48 9.37 -13.56
N LEU A 98 14.33 10.39 -13.38
CA LEU A 98 13.95 11.80 -13.57
C LEU A 98 13.63 12.12 -15.03
N LEU A 99 14.39 11.55 -15.98
CA LEU A 99 14.13 11.74 -17.41
C LEU A 99 12.81 11.08 -17.85
N ASP A 100 12.47 9.93 -17.27
CA ASP A 100 11.22 9.21 -17.57
C ASP A 100 9.99 9.91 -16.95
N ARG A 101 10.04 10.22 -15.65
CA ARG A 101 8.92 10.83 -14.92
C ARG A 101 8.74 12.31 -15.26
N GLY A 102 9.83 13.04 -15.46
CA GLY A 102 9.87 14.49 -15.60
C GLY A 102 10.21 15.19 -14.28
N LEU A 103 10.10 16.52 -14.26
CA LEU A 103 10.45 17.37 -13.11
C LEU A 103 9.37 17.42 -12.00
N GLY A 104 8.42 16.49 -11.98
CA GLY A 104 7.36 16.41 -10.97
C GLY A 104 6.22 15.46 -11.34
N PRO A 105 5.25 15.24 -10.42
CA PRO A 105 4.07 14.42 -10.69
C PRO A 105 3.21 15.09 -11.76
N ARG A 106 2.70 14.29 -12.71
CA ARG A 106 1.85 14.76 -13.81
C ARG A 106 0.40 14.93 -13.38
N ASN A 107 -0.03 14.21 -12.34
CA ASN A 107 -1.40 14.17 -11.85
C ASN A 107 -1.43 14.04 -10.32
N ILE A 108 -2.57 14.42 -9.71
CA ILE A 108 -2.84 14.32 -8.27
C ILE A 108 -2.72 12.87 -7.79
N ILE A 109 -3.17 11.90 -8.59
CA ILE A 109 -3.05 10.47 -8.23
C ILE A 109 -1.57 10.06 -8.14
N GLU A 110 -0.73 10.56 -9.04
CA GLU A 110 0.72 10.28 -8.99
C GLU A 110 1.36 10.91 -7.75
N GLU A 111 0.94 12.12 -7.39
CA GLU A 111 1.37 12.77 -6.15
C GLU A 111 0.95 11.97 -4.90
N GLN A 112 -0.27 11.45 -4.87
CA GLN A 112 -0.74 10.56 -3.80
C GLN A 112 0.06 9.25 -3.74
N ILE A 113 0.40 8.66 -4.90
CA ILE A 113 1.28 7.48 -4.98
C ILE A 113 2.68 7.82 -4.47
N GLU A 114 3.21 9.00 -4.75
CA GLU A 114 4.49 9.42 -4.18
C GLU A 114 4.41 9.64 -2.67
N TRP A 115 3.33 10.24 -2.17
CA TRP A 115 3.15 10.48 -0.74
C TRP A 115 2.98 9.19 0.05
N THR A 116 2.24 8.22 -0.49
CA THR A 116 2.13 6.87 0.10
C THR A 116 3.49 6.16 0.11
N LYS A 117 4.24 6.19 -1.00
CA LYS A 117 5.62 5.63 -1.05
C LYS A 117 6.59 6.31 -0.08
N LYS A 118 6.45 7.64 0.11
CA LYS A 118 7.24 8.43 1.06
C LYS A 118 6.76 8.26 2.52
N GLY A 119 5.66 7.55 2.77
CA GLY A 119 5.07 7.39 4.11
C GLY A 119 4.38 8.64 4.66
N LYS A 120 4.11 9.66 3.83
CA LYS A 120 3.37 10.88 4.23
C LYS A 120 1.86 10.65 4.30
N MET A 121 1.36 9.74 3.47
CA MET A 121 -0.05 9.38 3.39
C MET A 121 -0.24 7.96 3.93
N TRP A 122 -1.37 7.71 4.58
CA TRP A 122 -1.71 6.38 5.09
C TRP A 122 -1.94 5.41 3.93
N PRO A 123 -1.50 4.14 4.05
CA PRO A 123 -1.88 3.11 3.10
C PRO A 123 -3.38 2.80 3.23
N TYR A 124 -3.96 2.38 2.11
CA TYR A 124 -5.35 1.93 2.06
C TYR A 124 -5.40 0.42 1.77
N PRO A 125 -6.37 -0.32 2.36
CA PRO A 125 -7.39 0.14 3.31
C PRO A 125 -6.79 0.58 4.65
N ILE A 126 -7.46 1.52 5.34
CA ILE A 126 -6.99 2.05 6.62
C ILE A 126 -7.00 0.92 7.65
N ASP A 127 -5.83 0.63 8.19
CA ASP A 127 -5.64 -0.28 9.33
C ASP A 127 -5.29 0.54 10.58
N ASN A 128 -6.04 0.31 11.66
CA ASN A 128 -5.82 1.00 12.93
C ASN A 128 -4.55 0.51 13.65
N GLU A 129 -4.06 -0.68 13.31
CA GLU A 129 -2.86 -1.30 13.88
C GLU A 129 -1.61 -1.04 13.03
N PHE A 130 -1.73 -0.17 12.00
CA PHE A 130 -0.60 0.16 11.13
C PHE A 130 0.56 0.77 11.93
N LEU A 131 1.76 0.21 11.77
CA LEU A 131 2.99 0.60 12.48
C LEU A 131 2.93 0.37 14.01
N LEU A 132 2.32 -0.72 14.46
CA LEU A 132 2.36 -1.16 15.86
C LEU A 132 3.80 -1.44 16.36
N GLY A 133 4.75 -1.64 15.43
CA GLY A 133 6.18 -1.80 15.72
C GLY A 133 6.54 -3.27 15.96
N GLU A 134 7.32 -3.52 17.01
CA GLU A 134 7.82 -4.88 17.32
C GLU A 134 6.70 -5.81 17.82
N GLU A 135 5.67 -5.24 18.45
CA GLU A 135 4.52 -5.98 19.00
C GLU A 135 3.65 -6.66 17.93
N GLU A 136 3.72 -6.23 16.67
CA GLU A 136 2.99 -6.88 15.56
C GLU A 136 3.43 -8.34 15.37
N ASN A 137 4.69 -8.65 15.72
CA ASN A 137 5.25 -9.99 15.58
C ASN A 137 5.03 -10.87 16.82
N VAL A 138 4.45 -10.32 17.89
CA VAL A 138 4.34 -10.99 19.18
C VAL A 138 3.00 -11.73 19.27
N SER A 139 3.03 -12.97 19.77
CA SER A 139 1.82 -13.76 19.93
C SER A 139 1.06 -13.36 21.19
N PHE A 140 -0.26 -13.50 21.17
CA PHE A 140 -1.09 -13.33 22.37
C PHE A 140 -0.68 -14.26 23.52
N VAL A 141 -0.09 -15.42 23.19
CA VAL A 141 0.39 -16.41 24.16
C VAL A 141 1.38 -15.77 25.12
N ASP A 142 2.28 -14.92 24.61
CA ASP A 142 3.32 -14.28 25.40
C ASP A 142 2.76 -13.16 26.30
N HIS A 143 1.67 -12.52 25.89
CA HIS A 143 0.98 -11.52 26.73
C HIS A 143 0.13 -12.12 27.84
N VAL A 144 -0.44 -13.32 27.62
CA VAL A 144 -1.40 -13.96 28.52
C VAL A 144 -0.71 -14.93 29.48
N PHE A 145 0.17 -15.80 28.98
CA PHE A 145 0.80 -16.87 29.75
C PHE A 145 2.16 -16.46 30.32
N LEU A 146 2.12 -15.62 31.34
CA LEU A 146 3.32 -15.07 31.99
C LEU A 146 3.93 -16.01 33.06
N GLU A 147 3.29 -17.13 33.35
CA GLU A 147 3.74 -18.13 34.34
C GLU A 147 5.12 -18.73 34.00
N SER A 148 5.40 -18.89 32.70
CA SER A 148 6.67 -19.41 32.19
C SER A 148 7.87 -18.54 32.61
N GLU A 149 7.71 -17.22 32.65
CA GLU A 149 8.75 -16.30 33.10
C GLU A 149 8.92 -16.32 34.62
N LEU A 150 7.81 -16.43 35.35
CA LEU A 150 7.85 -16.52 36.81
C LEU A 150 8.67 -17.73 37.27
N ALA A 151 8.50 -18.88 36.60
CA ALA A 151 9.22 -20.11 36.90
C ALA A 151 10.76 -19.97 36.80
N LYS A 152 11.26 -19.07 35.95
CA LYS A 152 12.70 -18.80 35.81
C LYS A 152 13.27 -18.10 37.03
N HIS A 153 12.50 -17.18 37.62
CA HIS A 153 12.91 -16.40 38.78
C HIS A 153 12.55 -17.16 40.06
N LYS A 154 13.37 -18.14 40.48
CA LYS A 154 13.20 -18.92 41.72
C LYS A 154 12.79 -18.04 42.91
N LEU A 155 11.49 -18.01 43.23
CA LEU A 155 10.90 -17.25 44.33
C LEU A 155 11.01 -18.03 45.64
N PRO A 156 11.03 -17.34 46.81
CA PRO A 156 10.94 -18.01 48.10
C PRO A 156 9.60 -18.75 48.22
N ARG A 157 9.63 -20.01 48.69
CA ARG A 157 8.42 -20.83 48.89
C ARG A 157 7.61 -20.29 50.08
N SER A 158 6.69 -19.39 49.78
CA SER A 158 5.70 -18.87 50.71
C SER A 158 4.38 -18.74 49.96
N GLU A 159 3.33 -19.40 50.46
CA GLU A 159 2.00 -19.43 49.82
C GLU A 159 1.43 -18.03 49.59
N ALA A 160 1.65 -17.11 50.54
CA ALA A 160 1.18 -15.72 50.43
C ALA A 160 1.85 -14.95 49.28
N ILE A 161 3.12 -15.25 48.99
CA ILE A 161 3.85 -14.62 47.88
C ILE A 161 3.37 -15.18 46.55
N GLU A 162 3.10 -16.48 46.49
CA GLU A 162 2.58 -17.14 45.30
C GLU A 162 1.21 -16.59 44.90
N HIS A 163 0.24 -16.56 45.83
CA HIS A 163 -1.08 -15.98 45.56
C HIS A 163 -1.02 -14.49 45.17
N TYR A 164 -0.10 -13.73 45.77
CA TYR A 164 0.11 -12.33 45.37
C TYR A 164 0.63 -12.22 43.94
N MET A 165 1.61 -13.05 43.57
CA MET A 165 2.18 -13.05 42.22
C MET A 165 1.14 -13.51 41.19
N GLU A 166 0.29 -14.48 41.50
CA GLU A 166 -0.85 -14.86 40.63
C GLU A 166 -1.76 -13.67 40.34
N LEU A 167 -2.08 -12.84 41.35
CA LEU A 167 -2.87 -11.62 41.15
C LEU A 167 -2.15 -10.60 40.25
N VAL A 168 -0.84 -10.44 40.43
CA VAL A 168 -0.02 -9.56 39.58
C VAL A 168 -0.02 -10.07 38.14
N LEU A 169 0.18 -11.38 37.92
CA LEU A 169 0.19 -11.98 36.58
C LEU A 169 -1.18 -11.86 35.90
N THR A 170 -2.26 -12.15 36.62
CA THR A 170 -3.62 -11.98 36.08
C THR A 170 -3.91 -10.51 35.75
N GLY A 171 -3.42 -9.56 36.54
CA GLY A 171 -3.49 -8.13 36.22
C GLY A 171 -2.70 -7.75 34.95
N LEU A 172 -1.46 -8.24 34.82
CA LEU A 172 -0.62 -8.00 33.64
C LEU A 172 -1.18 -8.65 32.38
N SER A 173 -1.78 -9.83 32.49
CA SER A 173 -2.39 -10.54 31.34
C SER A 173 -3.54 -9.75 30.72
N LYS A 174 -4.32 -9.05 31.55
CA LYS A 174 -5.49 -8.26 31.13
C LYS A 174 -5.14 -6.85 30.63
N ASN A 175 -3.86 -6.47 30.65
CA ASN A 175 -3.43 -5.13 30.22
C ASN A 175 -3.07 -5.12 28.72
N PRO A 176 -3.83 -4.39 27.88
CA PRO A 176 -3.54 -4.23 26.45
C PRO A 176 -2.54 -3.11 26.14
N TYR A 177 -2.25 -2.22 27.10
CA TYR A 177 -1.43 -1.02 26.86
C TYR A 177 0.06 -1.23 27.12
N MET A 178 0.48 -2.46 27.41
CA MET A 178 1.83 -2.78 27.85
C MET A 178 2.44 -3.87 26.98
N SER A 179 3.64 -3.60 26.46
CA SER A 179 4.45 -4.56 25.71
C SER A 179 4.83 -5.76 26.55
N VAL A 180 5.11 -6.89 25.89
CA VAL A 180 5.60 -8.11 26.56
C VAL A 180 6.88 -7.83 27.35
N GLU A 181 7.80 -7.07 26.77
CA GLU A 181 9.06 -6.70 27.42
C GLU A 181 8.83 -5.97 28.74
N LYS A 182 7.93 -4.97 28.75
CA LYS A 182 7.57 -4.25 29.98
C LYS A 182 6.93 -5.18 31.01
N LYS A 183 6.07 -6.12 30.59
CA LYS A 183 5.49 -7.12 31.50
C LYS A 183 6.59 -7.97 32.16
N HIS A 184 7.59 -8.40 31.39
CA HIS A 184 8.73 -9.15 31.91
C HIS A 184 9.60 -8.31 32.87
N GLU A 185 9.84 -7.04 32.55
CA GLU A 185 10.55 -6.12 33.45
C GLU A 185 9.83 -5.96 34.80
N HIS A 186 8.49 -5.85 34.78
CA HIS A 186 7.70 -5.81 36.01
C HIS A 186 7.87 -7.07 36.86
N ILE A 187 7.78 -8.26 36.25
CA ILE A 187 7.96 -9.55 36.95
C ILE A 187 9.37 -9.64 37.54
N ARG A 188 10.40 -9.25 36.77
CA ARG A 188 11.79 -9.23 37.21
C ARG A 188 11.99 -8.30 38.40
N TRP A 189 11.39 -7.11 38.36
CA TRP A 189 11.46 -6.15 39.47
C TRP A 189 10.88 -6.74 40.77
N PHE A 190 9.72 -7.40 40.70
CA PHE A 190 9.13 -8.07 41.86
C PHE A 190 10.04 -9.18 42.42
N ALA A 191 10.60 -10.01 41.54
CA ALA A 191 11.52 -11.07 41.95
C ALA A 191 12.76 -10.53 42.68
N ASP A 192 13.35 -9.45 42.18
CA ASP A 192 14.52 -8.83 42.78
C ASP A 192 14.18 -8.11 44.10
N TYR A 193 13.01 -7.47 44.18
CA TYR A 193 12.50 -6.86 45.40
C TYR A 193 12.31 -7.90 46.51
N LEU A 194 11.64 -9.01 46.21
CA LEU A 194 11.37 -10.08 47.17
C LEU A 194 12.66 -10.75 47.67
N LYS A 195 13.63 -11.01 46.78
CA LYS A 195 14.96 -11.51 47.16
C LYS A 195 15.68 -10.56 48.11
N LYS A 196 15.61 -9.25 47.87
CA LYS A 196 16.22 -8.22 48.72
C LYS A 196 15.58 -8.15 50.10
N CYS A 197 14.25 -8.23 50.17
CA CYS A 197 13.51 -8.20 51.43
C CYS A 197 13.76 -9.45 52.28
N CYS A 198 13.84 -10.64 51.68
CA CYS A 198 14.18 -11.86 52.41
C CYS A 198 15.59 -11.84 53.00
N ARG A 199 16.57 -11.22 52.33
CA ARG A 199 17.97 -11.13 52.81
C ARG A 199 18.16 -10.18 54.00
N ARG A 200 17.25 -9.22 54.24
CA ARG A 200 17.37 -8.25 55.33
C ARG A 200 16.81 -8.72 56.68
N LYS A 201 16.26 -9.94 56.76
CA LYS A 201 15.70 -10.51 58.00
C LYS A 201 16.73 -11.30 58.84
N ILE A 202 18.02 -11.04 58.69
CA ILE A 202 19.10 -11.60 59.53
C ILE A 202 19.87 -10.44 60.15
#